data_AF-A0A8T7AYD5-F1
#
_entry.id   AF-A0A8T7AYD5-F1
#
_cell.length_a   1.000
_cell.length_b   1.000
_cell.length_c   1.000
_cell.angle_alpha   90.00
_cell.angle_beta   90.00
_cell.angle_gamma   90.00
#
_symmetry.space_group_name_H-M   'P 1'
#
loop_
_entity.id
_entity.type
_entity.pdbx_description
1 polymer ?
#
loop_
_entity_poly.entity_id
_entity_poly.type
_entity_poly.pdbx_seq_one_letter_code
_entity_poly.pdbx_strand_id
1 'polypeptide(L)'
;MFCTKAVFGLTAILYSVVISDAYAEQLEIPASLGLEQQGAKLLILGTFHFKDAGLDGYKPQHEVDIFAPERQQELNDILDRLEAYAPTRIAVEMNRSRQDVLDERYSRYLDGEFKLSSNEIYQLGFRLGKRLGHKQLYAVDAQARHYEPRVDPAEFAQQNSQQWLLDDS
;
A
#
# COMPACT_ATOMS: atom_id res chain seq x y z
N MET A 1 -20.60 -46.66 60.37
CA MET A 1 -20.30 -45.74 61.49
C MET A 1 -18.80 -45.49 61.46
N PHE A 2 -18.38 -44.26 61.11
CA PHE A 2 -17.10 -43.57 61.43
C PHE A 2 -15.76 -44.36 61.22
N CYS A 3 -14.65 -43.82 60.71
CA CYS A 3 -14.22 -42.47 60.34
C CYS A 3 -12.79 -42.60 59.78
N THR A 4 -12.42 -41.78 58.79
CA THR A 4 -11.10 -41.12 58.60
C THR A 4 -9.78 -41.88 58.79
N LYS A 5 -8.90 -41.84 57.76
CA LYS A 5 -7.69 -40.95 57.64
C LYS A 5 -6.67 -41.54 56.65
N ALA A 6 -6.13 -40.70 55.77
CA ALA A 6 -4.72 -40.59 55.36
C ALA A 6 -4.66 -39.74 54.08
N VAL A 7 -4.41 -38.43 54.18
CA VAL A 7 -3.09 -37.75 54.18
C VAL A 7 -2.44 -37.76 52.80
N PHE A 8 -2.43 -36.54 52.24
CA PHE A 8 -1.71 -36.11 51.04
C PHE A 8 -0.19 -36.18 51.23
N GLY A 9 0.55 -36.57 50.18
CA GLY A 9 1.98 -36.34 50.12
C GLY A 9 2.66 -36.93 48.88
N LEU A 10 3.29 -36.03 48.10
CA LEU A 10 4.25 -36.24 47.00
C LEU A 10 3.69 -36.93 45.74
N THR A 11 3.91 -36.43 44.53
CA THR A 11 5.21 -36.07 43.95
C THR A 11 5.06 -34.95 42.91
N ALA A 12 6.00 -34.00 42.92
CA ALA A 12 6.17 -33.03 41.85
C ALA A 12 6.59 -33.77 40.55
N ILE A 13 5.73 -33.74 39.53
CA ILE A 13 6.14 -34.09 38.17
C ILE A 13 6.56 -32.79 37.48
N LEU A 14 7.88 -32.57 37.47
CA LEU A 14 8.53 -31.65 36.56
C LEU A 14 8.24 -32.12 35.13
N TYR A 15 7.24 -31.52 34.47
CA TYR A 15 7.21 -31.51 33.00
C TYR A 15 8.22 -30.45 32.55
N SER A 16 9.48 -30.87 32.42
CA SER A 16 10.42 -30.17 31.55
C SER A 16 9.91 -30.31 30.12
N VAL A 17 9.17 -29.29 29.68
CA VAL A 17 8.90 -29.08 28.25
C VAL A 17 10.22 -28.65 27.62
N VAL A 18 11.01 -29.64 27.22
CA VAL A 18 12.07 -29.44 26.24
C VAL A 18 11.37 -29.47 24.88
N ILE A 19 10.92 -28.32 24.40
CA ILE A 19 10.64 -28.14 22.97
C ILE A 19 12.01 -27.93 22.33
N SER A 20 12.74 -29.03 22.14
CA SER A 20 13.85 -29.07 21.20
C SER A 20 13.23 -29.14 19.81
N ASP A 21 13.42 -28.08 19.03
CA ASP A 21 13.35 -28.05 17.58
C ASP A 21 12.16 -28.81 16.99
N ALA A 22 10.96 -28.27 17.22
CA ALA A 22 9.82 -28.60 16.39
C ALA A 22 10.15 -28.13 14.96
N TYR A 23 10.61 -29.10 14.16
CA TYR A 23 10.54 -29.19 12.72
C TYR A 23 9.73 -28.05 12.10
N ALA A 24 10.45 -27.12 11.45
CA ALA A 24 9.87 -26.40 10.33
C ALA A 24 9.66 -27.43 9.20
N GLU A 25 8.69 -28.33 9.37
CA GLU A 25 8.15 -29.09 8.27
C GLU A 25 7.37 -28.07 7.44
N GLN A 26 8.04 -27.55 6.42
CA GLN A 26 7.42 -26.76 5.39
C GLN A 26 6.33 -27.64 4.79
N LEU A 27 5.06 -27.37 5.11
CA LEU A 27 3.92 -28.03 4.50
C LEU A 27 4.00 -27.77 2.99
N GLU A 28 4.60 -28.71 2.26
CA GLU A 28 4.60 -28.68 0.81
C GLU A 28 3.17 -28.95 0.35
N ILE A 29 2.51 -27.89 -0.13
CA ILE A 29 1.18 -27.99 -0.72
C ILE A 29 1.31 -28.91 -1.95
N PRO A 30 0.63 -30.07 -1.98
CA PRO A 30 0.79 -31.02 -3.08
C PRO A 30 0.45 -30.35 -4.42
N ALA A 31 1.33 -30.49 -5.41
CA ALA A 31 1.13 -29.94 -6.76
C ALA A 31 -0.19 -30.43 -7.42
N SER A 32 -0.75 -31.55 -6.94
CA SER A 32 -2.06 -32.07 -7.35
C SER A 32 -3.25 -31.19 -6.95
N LEU A 33 -3.04 -30.21 -6.07
CA LEU A 33 -4.06 -29.20 -5.76
C LEU A 33 -4.22 -28.15 -6.86
N GLY A 34 -3.36 -28.15 -7.89
CA GLY A 34 -3.48 -27.25 -9.05
C GLY A 34 -3.35 -25.76 -8.69
N LEU A 35 -2.89 -25.46 -7.48
CA LEU A 35 -2.54 -24.11 -7.06
C LEU A 35 -1.15 -23.80 -7.65
N GLU A 36 -1.08 -23.49 -8.94
CA GLU A 36 0.05 -22.70 -9.40
C GLU A 36 0.13 -21.47 -8.49
N GLN A 37 1.29 -21.23 -7.89
CA GLN A 37 1.57 -19.95 -7.24
C GLN A 37 1.66 -18.86 -8.32
N GLN A 38 0.50 -18.45 -8.82
CA GLN A 38 0.33 -17.28 -9.65
C GLN A 38 0.57 -16.07 -8.73
N GLY A 39 1.82 -15.62 -8.66
CA GLY A 39 2.18 -14.43 -7.91
C GLY A 39 1.35 -13.22 -8.35
N ALA A 40 1.02 -12.33 -7.41
CA ALA A 40 0.32 -11.10 -7.73
C ALA A 40 1.20 -10.22 -8.65
N LYS A 41 0.64 -9.76 -9.77
CA LYS A 41 1.29 -8.74 -10.59
C LYS A 41 1.10 -7.38 -9.94
N LEU A 42 2.18 -6.63 -9.79
CA LEU A 42 2.20 -5.30 -9.18
C LEU A 42 2.67 -4.27 -10.19
N LEU A 43 1.95 -3.15 -10.28
CA LEU A 43 2.36 -1.94 -10.95
C LEU A 43 2.44 -0.83 -9.90
N ILE A 44 3.61 -0.21 -9.77
CA ILE A 44 3.81 0.97 -8.92
C ILE A 44 3.86 2.18 -9.84
N LEU A 45 2.91 3.10 -9.66
CA LEU A 45 2.89 4.39 -10.34
C LEU A 45 3.23 5.46 -9.32
N GLY A 46 4.43 6.03 -9.43
CA GLY A 46 4.84 7.20 -8.65
C GLY A 46 4.36 8.49 -9.33
N THR A 47 3.88 9.44 -8.55
CA THR A 47 3.54 10.80 -9.00
C THR A 47 4.04 11.80 -7.98
N PHE A 48 4.21 13.06 -8.39
CA PHE A 48 4.24 14.17 -7.44
C PHE A 48 2.83 14.44 -6.89
N HIS A 49 2.70 15.13 -5.77
CA HIS A 49 1.39 15.60 -5.30
C HIS A 49 0.84 16.69 -6.21
N PHE A 50 -0.27 16.43 -6.90
CA PHE A 50 -0.91 17.40 -7.79
C PHE A 50 -1.44 18.62 -7.04
N LYS A 51 -1.73 18.43 -5.74
CA LYS A 51 -1.97 19.50 -4.80
C LYS A 51 -0.89 19.44 -3.72
N ASP A 52 0.17 20.19 -3.92
CA ASP A 52 1.28 20.28 -2.97
C ASP A 52 0.78 20.82 -1.61
N ALA A 53 1.02 20.06 -0.55
CA ALA A 53 0.76 20.47 0.83
C ALA A 53 1.94 21.25 1.45
N GLY A 54 3.03 21.40 0.71
CA GLY A 54 4.28 22.01 1.15
C GLY A 54 5.13 21.10 2.04
N LEU A 55 4.81 19.81 2.13
CA LEU A 55 5.48 18.86 3.03
C LEU A 55 6.61 18.07 2.35
N ASP A 56 6.59 17.98 1.03
CA ASP A 56 7.55 17.19 0.27
C ASP A 56 8.92 17.88 0.23
N GLY A 57 9.99 17.08 0.12
CA GLY A 57 11.34 17.61 -0.11
C GLY A 57 11.47 18.29 -1.47
N TYR A 58 10.79 17.74 -2.48
CA TYR A 58 10.65 18.38 -3.79
C TYR A 58 9.67 19.54 -3.69
N LYS A 59 10.05 20.68 -4.29
CA LYS A 59 9.22 21.88 -4.39
C LYS A 59 8.98 22.17 -5.86
N PRO A 60 7.74 22.03 -6.36
CA PRO A 60 7.45 22.34 -7.75
C PRO A 60 7.86 23.78 -8.08
N GLN A 61 8.65 23.97 -9.13
CA GLN A 61 9.02 25.31 -9.59
C GLN A 61 7.85 26.03 -10.29
N HIS A 62 6.86 25.26 -10.73
CA HIS A 62 5.69 25.73 -11.45
C HIS A 62 4.41 25.12 -10.85
N GLU A 63 3.37 25.94 -10.71
CA GLU A 63 2.04 25.44 -10.37
C GLU A 63 1.48 24.62 -11.53
N VAL A 64 1.00 23.41 -11.23
CA VAL A 64 0.33 22.55 -12.21
C VAL A 64 -1.17 22.72 -12.05
N ASP A 65 -1.81 23.43 -12.99
CA ASP A 65 -3.27 23.39 -13.09
C ASP A 65 -3.72 22.08 -13.70
N ILE A 66 -3.99 21.10 -12.83
CA ILE A 66 -4.43 19.77 -13.26
C ILE A 66 -5.74 19.81 -14.05
N PHE A 67 -6.56 20.87 -13.93
CA PHE A 67 -7.82 21.01 -14.65
C PHE A 67 -7.67 21.64 -16.04
N ALA A 68 -6.47 22.12 -16.40
CA ALA A 68 -6.21 22.64 -17.74
C ALA A 68 -6.53 21.57 -18.81
N PRO A 69 -7.05 21.95 -19.99
CA PRO A 69 -7.45 20.99 -21.02
C PRO A 69 -6.33 20.01 -21.42
N GLU A 70 -5.11 20.51 -21.56
CA GLU A 70 -3.92 19.70 -21.87
C GLU A 70 -3.62 18.68 -20.76
N ARG A 71 -3.67 19.10 -19.50
CA ARG A 71 -3.44 18.20 -18.34
C ARG A 71 -4.53 17.15 -18.20
N GLN A 72 -5.78 17.51 -18.49
CA GLN A 72 -6.88 16.54 -18.51
C GLN A 72 -6.73 15.53 -19.66
N GLN A 73 -6.16 15.93 -20.80
CA GLN A 73 -5.81 14.99 -21.88
C GLN A 73 -4.71 14.02 -21.42
N GLU A 74 -3.61 14.51 -20.85
CA GLU A 74 -2.54 13.67 -20.31
C GLU A 74 -3.06 12.69 -19.25
N LEU A 75 -3.93 13.15 -18.34
CA LEU A 75 -4.56 12.28 -17.34
C LEU A 75 -5.41 11.18 -17.98
N ASN A 76 -6.16 11.50 -19.04
CA ASN A 76 -6.95 10.49 -19.75
C ASN A 76 -6.04 9.46 -20.42
N ASP A 77 -4.93 9.89 -21.03
CA ASP A 77 -3.97 8.98 -21.65
C ASP A 77 -3.34 8.01 -20.63
N ILE A 78 -3.04 8.50 -19.42
CA ILE A 78 -2.57 7.66 -18.30
C ILE A 78 -3.67 6.67 -17.89
N LEU A 79 -4.90 7.16 -17.70
CA LEU A 79 -6.03 6.33 -17.29
C LEU A 79 -6.33 5.23 -18.32
N ASP A 80 -6.26 5.52 -19.61
CA ASP A 80 -6.49 4.55 -20.69
C ASP A 80 -5.45 3.41 -20.64
N ARG A 81 -4.18 3.75 -20.38
CA ARG A 81 -3.10 2.75 -20.23
C ARG A 81 -3.27 1.91 -18.97
N LEU A 82 -3.67 2.51 -17.85
CA LEU A 82 -3.94 1.80 -16.61
C LEU A 82 -5.19 0.91 -16.71
N GLU A 83 -6.21 1.36 -17.43
CA GLU A 83 -7.42 0.59 -17.70
C GLU A 83 -7.09 -0.63 -18.57
N ALA A 84 -6.23 -0.48 -19.59
CA ALA A 84 -5.73 -1.59 -20.40
C ALA A 84 -4.90 -2.60 -19.59
N TYR A 85 -4.18 -2.14 -18.55
CA TYR A 85 -3.51 -3.05 -17.60
C TYR A 85 -4.51 -3.85 -16.74
N ALA A 86 -5.75 -3.37 -16.61
CA ALA A 86 -6.86 -4.01 -15.90
C ALA A 86 -6.52 -4.43 -14.44
N PRO A 87 -6.08 -3.50 -13.57
CA PRO A 87 -5.78 -3.82 -12.19
C PRO A 87 -7.05 -4.30 -11.48
N THR A 88 -6.94 -5.45 -10.79
CA THR A 88 -8.05 -6.02 -10.00
C THR A 88 -8.21 -5.34 -8.64
N ARG A 89 -7.20 -4.57 -8.20
CA ARG A 89 -7.23 -3.74 -7.00
C ARG A 89 -6.44 -2.46 -7.25
N ILE A 90 -6.91 -1.35 -6.68
CA ILE A 90 -6.25 -0.04 -6.75
C ILE A 90 -5.93 0.39 -5.32
N ALA A 91 -4.65 0.56 -5.03
CA ALA A 91 -4.17 1.04 -3.74
C ALA A 91 -3.69 2.49 -3.89
N VAL A 92 -4.01 3.34 -2.92
CA VAL A 92 -3.73 4.79 -2.97
C VAL A 92 -3.03 5.24 -1.70
N GLU A 93 -2.17 6.25 -1.85
CA GLU A 93 -1.35 6.81 -0.78
C GLU A 93 -2.19 7.63 0.21
N MET A 94 -2.88 6.92 1.09
CA MET A 94 -3.65 7.47 2.18
C MET A 94 -3.46 6.57 3.40
N ASN A 95 -3.26 7.20 4.56
CA ASN A 95 -3.08 6.46 5.82
C ASN A 95 -4.21 5.44 6.02
N ARG A 96 -3.85 4.20 6.38
CA ARG A 96 -4.79 3.10 6.56
C ARG A 96 -5.92 3.41 7.55
N SER A 97 -5.66 4.24 8.57
CA SER A 97 -6.68 4.70 9.53
C SER A 97 -7.79 5.56 8.90
N ARG A 98 -7.61 6.03 7.66
CA ARG A 98 -8.56 6.84 6.92
C ARG A 98 -9.33 6.04 5.85
N GLN A 99 -9.28 4.71 5.87
CA GLN A 99 -10.03 3.88 4.93
C GLN A 99 -11.52 4.24 4.88
N ASP A 100 -12.17 4.45 6.03
CA ASP A 100 -13.59 4.82 6.07
C ASP A 100 -13.88 6.14 5.34
N VAL A 101 -12.97 7.11 5.44
CA VAL A 101 -13.07 8.41 4.73
C VAL A 101 -12.85 8.23 3.23
N LEU A 102 -11.94 7.33 2.83
CA LEU A 102 -11.73 6.99 1.43
C LEU A 102 -12.99 6.36 0.83
N ASP A 103 -13.57 5.39 1.54
CA ASP A 103 -14.76 4.65 1.10
C ASP A 103 -15.98 5.57 1.00
N GLU A 104 -16.23 6.43 2.01
CA GLU A 104 -17.32 7.40 1.98
C GLU A 104 -17.23 8.33 0.77
N ARG A 105 -16.05 8.92 0.54
CA ARG A 105 -15.82 9.84 -0.58
C ARG A 105 -15.93 9.15 -1.92
N TYR A 106 -15.43 7.91 -2.02
CA TYR A 106 -15.49 7.15 -3.24
C TYR A 106 -16.92 6.73 -3.58
N SER A 107 -17.70 6.27 -2.60
CA SER A 107 -19.12 5.97 -2.79
C SER A 107 -19.88 7.19 -3.32
N ARG A 108 -19.73 8.35 -2.66
CA ARG A 108 -20.35 9.59 -3.11
C ARG A 108 -19.92 10.01 -4.52
N TYR A 109 -18.67 9.73 -4.91
CA TYR A 109 -18.21 9.98 -6.28
C TYR A 109 -18.86 9.05 -7.31
N LEU A 110 -19.06 7.77 -6.96
CA LEU A 110 -19.81 6.83 -7.80
C LEU A 110 -21.26 7.30 -7.99
N ASP A 111 -21.88 7.81 -6.93
CA ASP A 111 -23.25 8.35 -6.92
C ASP A 111 -23.37 9.73 -7.58
N GLY A 112 -22.26 10.37 -7.95
CA GLY A 112 -22.24 11.70 -8.57
C GLY A 112 -22.37 12.87 -7.58
N GLU A 113 -22.33 12.59 -6.27
CA GLU A 113 -22.47 13.55 -5.17
C GLU A 113 -21.14 14.10 -4.63
N PHE A 114 -20.03 13.74 -5.26
CA PHE A 114 -18.69 14.22 -4.90
C PHE A 114 -17.96 14.78 -6.12
N LYS A 115 -17.68 16.08 -6.09
CA LYS A 115 -16.86 16.76 -7.11
C LYS A 115 -15.38 16.54 -6.80
N LEU A 116 -14.65 15.95 -7.75
CA LEU A 116 -13.22 15.71 -7.60
C LEU A 116 -12.44 17.03 -7.48
N SER A 117 -11.57 17.12 -6.48
CA SER A 117 -10.56 18.18 -6.39
C SER A 117 -9.28 17.78 -7.15
N SER A 118 -8.27 18.65 -7.14
CA SER A 118 -7.00 18.44 -7.86
C SER A 118 -6.12 17.30 -7.35
N ASN A 119 -6.51 16.61 -6.27
CA ASN A 119 -5.68 15.57 -5.66
C ASN A 119 -5.56 14.33 -6.57
N GLU A 120 -4.36 13.75 -6.64
CA GLU A 120 -4.00 12.60 -7.47
C GLU A 120 -4.80 11.34 -7.16
N ILE A 121 -5.15 11.08 -5.89
CA ILE A 121 -6.04 9.98 -5.50
C ILE A 121 -7.39 10.11 -6.21
N TYR A 122 -7.86 11.35 -6.40
CA TYR A 122 -9.13 11.64 -7.06
C TYR A 122 -8.99 11.64 -8.58
N GLN A 123 -7.98 12.31 -9.12
CA GLN A 123 -7.80 12.43 -10.57
C GLN A 123 -7.40 11.11 -11.22
N LEU A 124 -6.62 10.26 -10.54
CA LEU A 124 -6.21 8.95 -11.04
C LEU A 124 -7.00 7.83 -10.37
N GLY A 125 -6.88 7.68 -9.05
CA GLY A 125 -7.46 6.55 -8.32
C GLY A 125 -8.97 6.42 -8.50
N PHE A 126 -9.73 7.47 -8.18
CA PHE A 126 -11.20 7.43 -8.24
C PHE A 126 -11.70 7.25 -9.67
N ARG A 127 -11.12 7.99 -10.63
CA ARG A 127 -11.49 7.88 -12.04
C ARG A 127 -11.23 6.48 -12.59
N LEU A 128 -10.05 5.91 -12.34
CA LEU A 128 -9.71 4.55 -12.77
C LEU A 128 -10.60 3.51 -12.11
N GLY A 129 -10.83 3.64 -10.80
CA GLY A 129 -11.73 2.76 -10.07
C GLY A 129 -13.13 2.72 -10.69
N LYS A 130 -13.68 3.90 -11.02
CA LYS A 130 -15.01 4.02 -11.63
C LYS A 130 -15.05 3.41 -13.03
N ARG A 131 -14.03 3.65 -13.88
CA ARG A 131 -13.92 3.06 -15.22
C ARG A 131 -13.94 1.53 -15.19
N LEU A 132 -13.21 0.95 -14.23
CA LEU A 132 -13.11 -0.50 -14.04
C LEU A 132 -14.26 -1.12 -13.24
N GLY A 133 -15.21 -0.31 -12.75
CA GLY A 133 -16.33 -0.79 -11.93
C GLY A 133 -15.94 -1.30 -10.54
N HIS A 134 -14.80 -0.84 -10.00
CA HIS A 134 -14.37 -1.18 -8.64
C HIS A 134 -15.34 -0.61 -7.60
N LYS A 135 -15.67 -1.41 -6.58
CA LYS A 135 -16.53 -0.98 -5.48
C LYS A 135 -15.80 -0.20 -4.40
N GLN A 136 -14.48 -0.35 -4.33
CA GLN A 136 -13.63 0.28 -3.32
C GLN A 136 -12.20 0.43 -3.82
N LEU A 137 -11.47 1.35 -3.18
CA LEU A 137 -10.03 1.50 -3.28
C LEU A 137 -9.41 1.15 -1.92
N TYR A 138 -8.09 0.96 -1.88
CA TYR A 138 -7.40 0.53 -0.67
C TYR A 138 -6.41 1.58 -0.20
N ALA A 139 -6.58 2.09 1.02
CA ALA A 139 -5.67 3.03 1.65
C ALA A 139 -4.36 2.29 2.04
N VAL A 140 -3.26 2.66 1.40
CA VAL A 140 -1.92 2.13 1.70
C VAL A 140 -0.96 3.29 1.88
N ASP A 141 -0.55 3.52 3.11
CA ASP A 141 0.47 4.49 3.47
C ASP A 141 1.02 4.09 4.83
N ALA A 142 2.33 4.20 4.96
CA ALA A 142 3.09 3.83 6.14
C ALA A 142 4.19 4.86 6.34
N GLN A 143 4.58 5.06 7.60
CA GLN A 143 5.72 5.92 7.90
C GLN A 143 6.94 5.47 7.11
N ALA A 144 7.62 6.45 6.50
CA ALA A 144 8.86 6.21 5.79
C ALA A 144 9.83 5.43 6.68
N ARG A 145 10.29 4.27 6.21
CA ARG A 145 11.41 3.59 6.84
C ARG A 145 12.67 4.35 6.46
N HIS A 146 13.29 4.98 7.44
CA HIS A 146 14.64 5.51 7.24
C HIS A 146 15.59 4.32 7.16
N TYR A 147 16.31 4.20 6.04
CA TYR A 147 17.47 3.33 5.97
C TYR A 147 18.59 4.01 6.74
N GLU A 148 19.30 3.23 7.57
CA GLU A 148 20.50 3.68 8.25
C GLU A 148 21.72 3.11 7.49
N PRO A 149 22.69 3.96 7.09
CA PRO A 149 22.72 5.41 7.30
C PRO A 149 21.70 6.15 6.42
N ARG A 150 21.17 7.28 6.90
CA ARG A 150 20.39 8.19 6.04
C ARG A 150 21.25 8.60 4.85
N VAL A 151 20.81 8.22 3.66
CA VAL A 151 21.43 8.60 2.40
C VAL A 151 20.72 9.85 1.91
N ASP A 152 21.45 10.96 1.79
CA ASP A 152 20.94 12.14 1.09
C ASP A 152 20.86 11.82 -0.42
N PRO A 153 19.68 11.97 -1.07
CA PRO A 153 19.54 11.64 -2.49
C PRO A 153 20.47 12.44 -3.42
N ALA A 154 20.79 13.69 -3.07
CA ALA A 154 21.72 14.51 -3.83
C ALA A 154 23.16 14.03 -3.66
N GLU A 155 23.57 13.69 -2.44
CA GLU A 155 24.88 13.06 -2.20
C GLU A 155 24.98 11.71 -2.92
N PHE A 156 23.94 10.88 -2.88
CA PHE A 156 23.91 9.60 -3.58
C PHE A 156 24.03 9.79 -5.09
N ALA A 157 23.23 10.69 -5.65
CA ALA A 157 23.28 11.01 -7.06
C ALA A 157 24.67 11.52 -7.45
N GLN A 158 25.29 12.36 -6.61
CA GLN A 158 26.65 12.83 -6.84
C GLN A 158 27.68 11.71 -6.82
N GLN A 159 27.64 10.85 -5.80
CA GLN A 159 28.55 9.70 -5.65
C GLN A 159 28.43 8.70 -6.80
N ASN A 160 27.24 8.58 -7.39
CA ASN A 160 26.95 7.62 -8.46
C ASN A 160 26.94 8.23 -9.87
N SER A 161 27.34 9.50 -10.04
CA SER A 161 27.30 10.20 -11.34
C SER A 161 25.89 10.26 -11.97
N GLN A 162 24.88 10.40 -11.11
CA GLN A 162 23.45 10.42 -11.43
C GLN A 162 22.80 11.79 -11.17
N GLN A 163 23.59 12.87 -11.05
CA GLN A 163 23.10 14.21 -10.76
C GLN A 163 22.04 14.70 -11.77
N TRP A 164 22.14 14.24 -13.02
CA TRP A 164 21.17 14.52 -14.07
C TRP A 164 19.73 14.07 -13.74
N LEU A 165 19.55 13.11 -12.82
CA LEU A 165 18.21 12.72 -12.33
C LEU A 165 17.55 13.78 -11.45
N LEU A 166 18.32 14.74 -10.94
CA LEU A 166 17.85 15.78 -10.02
C LEU A 166 17.68 17.13 -10.72
N ASP A 167 18.47 17.37 -11.77
CA ASP A 167 18.51 18.65 -12.49
C ASP A 167 17.31 18.86 -13.45
N ASP A 168 16.57 17.79 -13.78
CA ASP A 168 15.41 17.80 -14.69
C ASP A 168 14.05 17.99 -13.98
N SER A 169 14.03 18.42 -12.70
CA SER A 169 12.81 18.54 -11.88
C SER A 169 12.42 19.95 -11.42
#